data_AF-A0A5K1JHP4-F1
#
_entry.id   AF-A0A5K1JHP4-F1
#
_cell.length_a   1.000
_cell.length_b   1.000
_cell.length_c   1.000
_cell.angle_alpha   90.00
_cell.angle_beta   90.00
_cell.angle_gamma   90.00
#
_symmetry.space_group_name_H-M   'P 1'
#
loop_
_entity.id
_entity.type
_entity.pdbx_description
1 polymer ?
#
loop_
_entity_poly.entity_id
_entity_poly.type
_entity_poly.pdbx_seq_one_letter_code
_entity_poly.pdbx_strand_id
1 'polypeptide(L)' 'MPNETLEEARKRAGYTQQYMADKLGCSRPTYAAIEADPARATVLQAKTICSLLSKNYEYIFFGSNVNKTNV' A
#
# COMPACT_ATOMS: atom_id res chain seq x y z
N MET A 1 4.50 -10.27 12.41
CA MET A 1 5.15 -8.95 12.46
C MET A 1 4.07 -7.90 12.22
N PRO A 2 3.52 -7.23 13.24
CA PRO A 2 2.56 -6.15 13.01
C PRO A 2 3.32 -4.85 12.67
N ASN A 3 2.81 -4.09 11.70
CA ASN A 3 3.30 -2.76 11.24
C ASN A 3 4.44 -2.72 10.21
N GLU A 4 4.31 -3.44 9.09
CA GLU A 4 5.13 -3.16 7.89
C GLU A 4 4.42 -2.10 7.05
N THR A 5 5.12 -1.03 6.68
CA THR A 5 4.62 0.02 5.78
C THR A 5 4.51 -0.49 4.33
N LEU A 6 3.76 0.21 3.48
CA LEU A 6 3.67 -0.14 2.06
C LEU A 6 5.05 -0.12 1.38
N GLU A 7 5.91 0.82 1.76
CA GLU A 7 7.28 0.92 1.24
C GLU A 7 8.12 -0.32 1.61
N GLU A 8 8.07 -0.75 2.88
CA GLU A 8 8.79 -1.94 3.34
C GLU A 8 8.27 -3.20 2.66
N ALA A 9 6.95 -3.33 2.52
CA ALA A 9 6.33 -4.46 1.82
C ALA A 9 6.76 -4.52 0.37
N ARG A 10 6.81 -3.37 -0.33
CA ARG A 10 7.32 -3.28 -1.70
C ARG A 10 8.81 -3.68 -1.76
N LYS A 11 9.64 -3.13 -0.88
CA LYS A 11 11.09 -3.41 -0.85
C LYS A 11 11.37 -4.89 -0.59
N ARG A 12 10.64 -5.51 0.34
CA ARG A 12 10.77 -6.95 0.63
C ARG A 12 10.32 -7.83 -0.54
N ALA A 13 9.37 -7.36 -1.35
CA ALA A 13 8.96 -8.03 -2.59
C ALA A 13 9.93 -7.79 -3.76
N GLY A 14 10.97 -6.94 -3.60
CA GLY A 14 11.95 -6.65 -4.63
C GLY A 14 11.46 -5.71 -5.74
N TYR A 15 10.34 -5.02 -5.54
CA TYR A 15 9.76 -4.14 -6.55
C TYR A 15 10.26 -2.70 -6.44
N THR A 16 10.45 -2.04 -7.57
CA THR A 16 10.74 -0.59 -7.64
C THR A 16 9.45 0.22 -7.61
N GLN A 17 9.53 1.50 -7.23
CA GLN A 17 8.37 2.40 -7.31
C GLN A 17 7.86 2.56 -8.75
N GLN A 18 8.77 2.55 -9.74
CA GLN A 18 8.40 2.64 -11.14
C GLN A 18 7.59 1.40 -11.57
N TYR A 19 8.06 0.20 -11.21
CA TYR A 19 7.34 -1.04 -11.53
C TYR A 19 5.92 -1.04 -10.96
N MET A 20 5.76 -0.63 -9.71
CA MET A 20 4.43 -0.54 -9.09
C MET A 20 3.56 0.49 -9.79
N ALA A 21 4.10 1.68 -10.09
CA ALA A 21 3.39 2.72 -10.82
C ALA A 21 2.90 2.24 -12.20
N ASP A 22 3.74 1.52 -12.93
CA ASP A 22 3.41 0.93 -14.24
C ASP A 22 2.26 -0.08 -14.11
N LYS A 23 2.27 -0.93 -13.06
CA LYS A 23 1.17 -1.87 -12.78
C LYS A 23 -0.12 -1.19 -12.35
N LEU A 24 -0.02 -0.03 -11.72
CA LEU A 24 -1.16 0.76 -11.27
C LEU A 24 -1.68 1.72 -12.35
N GLY A 25 -1.00 1.84 -13.49
CA GLY A 25 -1.34 2.80 -14.54
C GLY A 25 -1.22 4.26 -14.08
N CYS A 26 -0.27 4.57 -13.19
CA CYS A 26 -0.07 5.90 -12.65
C CYS A 26 1.39 6.37 -12.78
N SER A 27 1.65 7.64 -12.43
CA SER A 27 3.02 8.16 -12.44
C SER A 27 3.81 7.69 -11.22
N ARG A 28 5.14 7.57 -11.33
CA ARG A 28 6.01 7.24 -10.18
C ARG A 28 5.81 8.18 -8.98
N PRO A 29 5.71 9.51 -9.14
CA PRO A 29 5.38 10.41 -8.03
C PRO A 29 4.01 10.11 -7.40
N THR A 30 3.01 9.75 -8.21
CA THR A 30 1.69 9.33 -7.68
C THR A 30 1.83 8.10 -6.80
N TYR A 31 2.59 7.09 -7.24
CA TYR A 31 2.84 5.90 -6.44
C TYR A 31 3.64 6.24 -5.16
N ALA A 32 4.68 7.07 -5.25
CA ALA A 32 5.42 7.51 -4.07
C ALA A 32 4.52 8.24 -3.04
N ALA A 33 3.56 9.04 -3.50
CA ALA A 33 2.57 9.67 -2.65
C ALA A 33 1.61 8.66 -1.97
N ILE A 34 1.31 7.54 -2.63
CA ILE A 34 0.55 6.43 -2.04
C ILE A 34 1.38 5.69 -0.98
N GLU A 35 2.71 5.54 -1.18
CA GLU A 35 3.57 4.95 -0.13
C GLU A 35 3.62 5.83 1.12
N ALA A 36 3.67 7.16 0.94
CA ALA A 36 3.66 8.12 2.05
C ALA A 36 2.29 8.19 2.75
N ASP A 37 1.20 8.04 2.01
CA ASP A 37 -0.17 8.02 2.53
C ASP A 37 -1.03 6.99 1.76
N PRO A 38 -1.14 5.75 2.27
CA PRO A 38 -1.91 4.69 1.62
C PRO A 38 -3.39 5.03 1.43
N ALA A 39 -3.97 5.94 2.22
CA ALA A 39 -5.38 6.34 2.08
C ALA A 39 -5.67 7.05 0.74
N ARG A 40 -4.63 7.50 0.02
CA ARG A 40 -4.74 8.12 -1.31
C ARG A 40 -5.00 7.13 -2.43
N ALA A 41 -4.75 5.84 -2.20
CA ALA A 41 -5.02 4.83 -3.21
C ALA A 41 -6.52 4.71 -3.45
N THR A 42 -6.92 4.68 -4.72
CA THR A 42 -8.28 4.25 -5.06
C THR A 42 -8.47 2.78 -4.66
N VAL A 43 -9.72 2.36 -4.47
CA VAL A 43 -10.04 0.95 -4.15
C VAL A 43 -9.43 -0.02 -5.18
N LEU A 44 -9.42 0.35 -6.46
CA LEU A 44 -8.81 -0.47 -7.51
C LEU A 44 -7.28 -0.57 -7.35
N GLN A 45 -6.60 0.55 -7.13
CA GLN A 45 -5.15 0.58 -6.90
C GLN A 45 -4.76 -0.24 -5.67
N ALA A 46 -5.51 -0.09 -4.58
CA ALA A 46 -5.27 -0.83 -3.36
C ALA A 46 -5.44 -2.35 -3.56
N LYS A 47 -6.45 -2.80 -4.31
CA LYS A 47 -6.62 -4.21 -4.69
C LYS A 47 -5.43 -4.73 -5.51
N THR A 48 -4.96 -3.96 -6.50
CA THR A 48 -3.80 -4.32 -7.31
C THR A 48 -2.54 -4.42 -6.46
N ILE A 49 -2.29 -3.47 -5.57
CA ILE A 49 -1.16 -3.50 -4.63
C ILE A 49 -1.20 -4.76 -3.75
N CYS A 50 -2.36 -5.08 -3.17
CA CYS A 50 -2.54 -6.26 -2.33
C CYS A 50 -2.23 -7.55 -3.10
N SER A 51 -2.70 -7.64 -4.35
CA SER A 51 -2.42 -8.77 -5.24
C SER A 51 -0.94 -8.91 -5.56
N LEU A 52 -0.24 -7.80 -5.85
CA LEU A 52 1.19 -7.82 -6.17
C LEU A 52 2.04 -8.22 -4.97
N LEU A 53 1.69 -7.72 -3.78
CA LEU A 53 2.47 -7.95 -2.57
C LEU A 53 2.08 -9.24 -1.83
N SER A 54 1.05 -9.95 -2.29
CA SER A 54 0.45 -11.11 -1.59
C SER A 54 0.11 -10.78 -0.13
N LYS A 55 -0.48 -9.59 0.08
CA LYS A 55 -0.85 -9.06 1.40
C LYS A 55 -2.34 -8.75 1.47
N ASN A 56 -2.90 -8.90 2.66
CA ASN A 56 -4.28 -8.50 2.91
C ASN A 56 -4.39 -6.97 3.02
N TYR A 57 -5.54 -6.43 2.60
CA TYR A 57 -5.82 -5.00 2.56
C TYR A 57 -5.62 -4.34 3.93
N GLU A 58 -6.09 -5.01 4.99
CA GLU A 58 -5.94 -4.62 6.41
C GLU A 58 -4.50 -4.34 6.81
N TYR A 59 -3.55 -5.06 6.22
CA TYR A 59 -2.15 -4.96 6.59
C TYR A 59 -1.45 -3.75 5.98
N ILE A 60 -1.93 -3.24 4.85
CA ILE A 60 -1.30 -2.13 4.10
C ILE A 60 -2.01 -0.80 4.38
N PHE A 61 -3.35 -0.82 4.48
CA PHE A 61 -4.17 0.39 4.50
C PHE A 61 -4.84 0.69 5.85
N PHE A 62 -4.87 -0.27 6.78
CA PHE A 62 -5.47 -0.12 8.11
C PHE A 62 -4.43 -0.19 9.24
N GLY A 63 -3.25 0.40 9.03
CA GLY A 63 -2.19 0.44 10.04
C GLY A 63 -2.72 0.86 11.41
N SER A 64 -2.44 0.02 12.42
CA SER A 64 -2.80 -0.03 13.85
C SER A 64 -3.35 1.21 14.58
N ASN A 65 -4.25 1.97 13.97
CA ASN A 65 -4.99 3.07 14.58
C ASN A 65 -6.46 3.03 14.17
N VAL A 66 -7.01 1.81 14.12
CA VAL A 66 -8.42 1.63 14.45
C VAL A 66 -8.56 1.98 15.94
N ASN A 67 -8.76 3.27 16.22
CA ASN A 67 -9.30 3.70 17.51
C ASN A 67 -10.57 2.86 17.71
N LYS A 68 -10.52 1.94 18.67
CA LYS A 68 -11.74 1.31 19.18
C LYS A 68 -12.59 2.47 19.65
N THR A 69 -13.62 2.83 18.89
CA THR A 69 -14.70 3.64 19.43
C THR A 69 -15.20 2.85 20.62
N ASN A 70 -14.90 3.34 21.83
CA ASN A 70 -15.52 2.85 23.05
C ASN A 70 -17.01 3.14 22.89
N VAL A 71 -17.76 2.13 22.46
CA VAL A 71 -19.22 2.08 22.59
C VAL A 71 -19.59 1.58 23.98
#